data_AF-F9VTL9-F1
#
_entry.id   AF-F9VTL9-F1
#
_cell.length_a   1.000
_cell.length_b   1.000
_cell.length_c   1.000
_cell.angle_alpha   90.00
_cell.angle_beta   90.00
_cell.angle_gamma   90.00
#
_symmetry.space_group_name_H-M   'P 1'
#
loop_
_entity.id
_entity.type
_entity.pdbx_description
1 polymer ?
#
loop_
_entity_poly.entity_id
_entity_poly.type
_entity_poly.pdbx_seq_one_letter_code
_entity_poly.pdbx_strand_id
1 'polypeptide(L)'
;MNADREPNRLPLRAGAMMLFAVAVVFIGLGWHSAATSGSEPQATETTATATPTPASTTSSTSASSTTKRVCVINAGQVSGLASDVSDLLKEKGYTMAQPGNYTAGGFSENTIFYDSDSDKAQADELAKALGGTVSVEERPSSFTRCKGGVPVIVVTAVSGS
;
A
#
# COMPACT_ATOMS: atom_id res chain seq x y z
N MET A 1 -52.64 -16.12 -11.97
CA MET A 1 -51.22 -15.72 -12.11
C MET A 1 -51.01 -14.41 -11.37
N ASN A 2 -50.17 -14.47 -10.33
CA ASN A 2 -49.28 -13.45 -9.77
C ASN A 2 -49.82 -12.07 -9.32
N ALA A 3 -49.48 -11.79 -8.07
CA ALA A 3 -49.74 -10.62 -7.25
C ALA A 3 -48.98 -9.35 -7.66
N ASP A 4 -49.55 -8.24 -7.21
CA ASP A 4 -48.97 -6.99 -6.76
C ASP A 4 -47.45 -6.84 -6.85
N ARG A 5 -47.02 -5.85 -7.65
CA ARG A 5 -45.75 -5.13 -7.49
C ARG A 5 -45.93 -3.66 -7.86
N GLU A 6 -46.43 -2.89 -6.90
CA GLU A 6 -45.86 -1.56 -6.68
C GLU A 6 -44.60 -1.74 -5.82
N PRO A 7 -43.45 -1.28 -6.30
CA PRO A 7 -42.47 -0.70 -5.41
C PRO A 7 -41.98 0.63 -5.99
N ASN A 8 -42.44 1.70 -5.37
CA ASN A 8 -41.59 2.83 -5.00
C ASN A 8 -40.90 3.56 -6.17
N ARG A 9 -41.63 4.49 -6.81
CA ARG A 9 -41.01 5.61 -7.54
C ARG A 9 -40.27 6.50 -6.55
N LEU A 10 -39.06 6.09 -6.18
CA LEU A 10 -38.15 6.91 -5.40
C LEU A 10 -37.83 8.18 -6.23
N PRO A 11 -38.05 9.37 -5.67
CA PRO A 11 -38.04 10.62 -6.41
C PRO A 11 -36.65 10.93 -6.96
N LEU A 12 -36.57 11.27 -8.26
CA LEU A 12 -35.37 11.73 -8.98
C LEU A 12 -34.67 12.98 -8.38
N ARG A 13 -35.11 13.46 -7.21
CA ARG A 13 -34.49 14.58 -6.48
C ARG A 13 -33.53 14.12 -5.37
N ALA A 14 -33.51 12.84 -5.01
CA ALA A 14 -32.55 12.30 -4.03
C ALA A 14 -31.10 12.29 -4.56
N GLY A 15 -30.90 12.08 -5.87
CA GLY A 15 -29.57 12.10 -6.49
C GLY A 15 -28.91 13.48 -6.49
N ALA A 16 -29.69 14.55 -6.65
CA ALA A 16 -29.17 15.91 -6.76
C ALA A 16 -28.72 16.50 -5.41
N MET A 17 -29.36 16.13 -4.28
CA MET A 17 -28.91 16.57 -2.95
C MET A 17 -27.65 15.84 -2.46
N MET A 18 -27.44 14.59 -2.85
CA MET A 18 -26.24 13.83 -2.47
C MET A 18 -24.95 14.45 -3.05
N LEU A 19 -25.02 15.03 -4.25
CA LEU A 19 -23.85 15.65 -4.90
C LEU A 19 -23.42 16.96 -4.24
N PHE A 20 -24.33 17.70 -3.60
CA PHE A 20 -24.00 18.99 -2.98
C PHE A 20 -23.19 18.84 -1.68
N ALA A 21 -23.34 17.72 -0.96
CA ALA A 21 -22.60 17.46 0.29
C ALA A 21 -21.12 17.13 0.07
N VAL A 22 -20.76 16.55 -1.09
CA VAL A 22 -19.37 16.18 -1.40
C VAL A 22 -18.51 17.42 -1.72
N ALA A 23 -19.11 18.50 -2.25
CA ALA A 23 -18.39 19.70 -2.65
C ALA A 23 -17.81 20.51 -1.47
N VAL A 24 -18.41 20.44 -0.27
CA VAL A 24 -17.98 21.23 0.90
C VAL A 24 -16.76 20.60 1.60
N VAL A 25 -16.57 19.28 1.49
CA VAL A 25 -15.44 18.56 2.10
C VAL A 25 -14.11 18.86 1.38
N PHE A 26 -14.12 19.19 0.09
CA PHE A 26 -12.92 19.54 -0.67
C PHE A 26 -12.34 20.93 -0.35
N ILE A 27 -13.09 21.81 0.32
CA ILE A 27 -12.63 23.18 0.63
C ILE A 27 -11.77 23.19 1.92
N GLY A 28 -11.88 22.16 2.77
CA GLY A 28 -11.11 22.04 4.02
C GLY A 28 -9.67 21.53 3.86
N LEU A 29 -9.33 20.87 2.75
CA LEU A 29 -7.98 20.36 2.48
C LEU A 29 -7.07 21.38 1.75
N GLY A 30 -7.57 22.58 1.46
CA GLY A 30 -6.85 23.59 0.67
C GLY A 30 -5.80 24.42 1.41
N TRP A 31 -5.52 24.18 2.70
CA TRP A 31 -4.72 25.12 3.52
C TRP A 31 -3.48 24.54 4.22
N HIS A 32 -2.95 23.38 3.80
CA HIS A 32 -1.65 22.93 4.33
C HIS A 32 -0.48 23.04 3.34
N SER A 33 -0.68 23.62 2.15
CA SER A 33 0.38 23.86 1.15
C SER A 33 1.04 25.24 1.26
N ALA A 34 1.35 25.71 2.47
CA ALA A 34 2.00 27.01 2.67
C ALA A 34 3.04 26.99 3.80
N ALA A 35 4.09 26.20 3.62
CA ALA A 35 5.45 26.42 4.14
C ALA A 35 6.26 25.17 3.72
N THR A 36 7.14 25.22 2.74
CA THR A 36 8.39 25.98 2.82
C THR A 36 8.87 26.37 1.43
N SER A 37 9.21 27.66 1.31
CA SER A 37 9.91 28.28 0.19
C SER A 37 11.32 27.72 0.04
N GLY A 38 11.84 27.64 -1.19
CA GLY A 38 13.28 27.52 -1.37
C GLY A 38 13.80 27.22 -2.78
N SER A 39 13.74 28.22 -3.66
CA SER A 39 14.74 28.50 -4.71
C SER A 39 14.77 27.68 -6.01
N GLU A 40 14.36 28.33 -7.10
CA GLU A 40 14.99 28.21 -8.42
C GLU A 40 15.97 29.40 -8.57
N PRO A 41 17.11 29.27 -9.29
CA PRO A 41 17.04 29.46 -10.75
C PRO A 41 18.00 28.60 -11.61
N GLN A 42 17.48 28.22 -12.77
CA GLN A 42 18.06 28.32 -14.13
C GLN A 42 19.37 27.61 -14.53
N ALA A 43 19.20 26.81 -15.60
CA ALA A 43 20.09 26.47 -16.73
C ALA A 43 21.34 25.61 -16.49
N THR A 44 21.33 24.40 -17.06
CA THR A 44 22.09 24.07 -18.30
C THR A 44 21.68 22.70 -18.83
N GLU A 45 21.67 22.56 -20.16
CA GLU A 45 21.62 21.29 -20.88
C GLU A 45 22.73 20.34 -20.41
N THR A 46 22.43 19.04 -20.30
CA THR A 46 23.30 17.92 -20.73
C THR A 46 22.65 16.58 -20.36
N THR A 47 22.58 15.70 -21.35
CA THR A 47 22.32 14.26 -21.28
C THR A 47 23.06 13.56 -20.13
N ALA A 48 22.33 12.87 -19.26
CA ALA A 48 22.83 11.69 -18.55
C ALA A 48 21.68 10.90 -17.90
N THR A 49 21.54 9.64 -18.31
CA THR A 49 20.92 8.55 -17.55
C THR A 49 21.37 8.60 -16.08
N ALA A 50 20.42 8.69 -15.15
CA ALA A 50 20.66 8.39 -13.74
C ALA A 50 19.41 7.78 -13.10
N THR A 51 19.48 6.47 -12.91
CA THR A 51 18.72 5.66 -11.95
C THR A 51 18.65 6.37 -10.59
N PRO A 52 17.46 6.56 -9.97
CA PRO A 52 17.42 6.85 -8.55
C PRO A 52 17.66 5.53 -7.80
N THR A 53 18.89 5.34 -7.36
CA THR A 53 19.19 4.47 -6.22
C THR A 53 18.66 5.17 -4.97
N PRO A 54 17.62 4.66 -4.27
CA PRO A 54 17.25 5.23 -2.98
C PRO A 54 18.31 4.87 -1.94
N ALA A 55 18.75 5.92 -1.26
CA ALA A 55 19.75 5.94 -0.21
C ALA A 55 19.48 4.88 0.87
N SER A 56 20.57 4.23 1.28
CA SER A 56 20.64 3.32 2.42
C SER A 56 20.53 4.13 3.72
N THR A 57 19.33 4.37 4.22
CA THR A 57 19.16 4.84 5.60
C THR A 57 19.08 3.63 6.52
N THR A 58 20.11 3.59 7.35
CA THR A 58 20.48 2.63 8.38
C THR A 58 19.31 2.06 9.18
N SER A 59 19.42 0.75 9.41
CA SER A 59 18.67 -0.08 10.34
C SER A 59 18.38 0.63 11.67
N SER A 60 17.10 0.87 11.95
CA SER A 60 16.62 1.07 13.31
C SER A 60 16.44 -0.30 13.96
N THR A 61 17.44 -0.69 14.77
CA THR A 61 17.33 -1.78 15.73
C THR A 61 16.84 -1.20 17.07
N SER A 62 15.61 -1.51 17.47
CA SER A 62 15.03 -1.41 18.82
C SER A 62 13.54 -1.75 18.70
N ALA A 63 12.89 -2.55 19.54
CA ALA A 63 13.28 -3.38 20.66
C ALA A 63 12.08 -4.30 20.93
N SER A 64 12.34 -5.54 21.37
CA SER A 64 11.38 -6.38 22.11
C SER A 64 9.96 -6.53 21.55
N SER A 65 9.85 -7.09 20.34
CA SER A 65 8.72 -7.96 20.00
C SER A 65 9.27 -9.08 19.11
N THR A 66 8.72 -10.28 19.20
CA THR A 66 9.03 -11.40 18.30
C THR A 66 8.63 -11.13 16.84
N THR A 67 8.25 -9.90 16.53
CA THR A 67 7.69 -9.44 15.26
C THR A 67 8.82 -8.98 14.34
N LYS A 68 8.93 -9.61 13.18
CA LYS A 68 9.94 -9.25 12.17
C LYS A 68 9.52 -7.99 11.41
N ARG A 69 10.50 -7.31 10.81
CA ARG A 69 10.23 -6.19 9.90
C ARG A 69 9.45 -6.67 8.66
N VAL A 70 8.58 -5.82 8.13
CA VAL A 70 7.76 -6.10 6.94
C VAL A 70 8.40 -5.44 5.72
N CYS A 71 8.56 -6.17 4.62
CA CYS A 71 9.03 -5.58 3.37
C CYS A 71 7.94 -5.67 2.31
N VAL A 72 7.41 -4.53 1.91
CA VAL A 72 6.41 -4.47 0.84
C VAL A 72 7.11 -4.46 -0.50
N ILE A 73 6.69 -5.36 -1.39
CA ILE A 73 7.29 -5.57 -2.69
C ILE A 73 6.18 -5.54 -3.73
N ASN A 74 6.23 -4.55 -4.61
CA ASN A 74 5.33 -4.48 -5.75
C ASN A 74 5.77 -5.47 -6.82
N ALA A 75 4.92 -6.44 -7.13
CA ALA A 75 5.07 -7.37 -8.25
C ALA A 75 4.08 -7.10 -9.39
N GLY A 76 3.25 -6.05 -9.25
CA GLY A 76 2.28 -5.60 -10.24
C GLY A 76 2.75 -4.42 -11.09
N GLN A 77 1.81 -3.82 -11.83
CA GLN A 77 2.04 -2.67 -12.70
C GLN A 77 1.62 -1.33 -12.08
N VAL A 78 1.06 -1.36 -10.87
CA VAL A 78 0.56 -0.16 -10.19
C VAL A 78 1.74 0.60 -9.60
N SER A 79 2.08 1.76 -10.15
CA SER A 79 3.16 2.59 -9.63
C SER A 79 2.80 3.16 -8.26
N GLY A 80 3.75 3.21 -7.32
CA GLY A 80 3.52 3.72 -5.96
C GLY A 80 2.94 2.72 -4.96
N LEU A 81 2.34 1.61 -5.42
CA LEU A 81 1.60 0.67 -4.58
C LEU A 81 2.39 0.15 -3.37
N ALA A 82 3.67 -0.20 -3.53
CA ALA A 82 4.47 -0.67 -2.40
C ALA A 82 4.70 0.41 -1.34
N SER A 83 4.79 1.68 -1.75
CA SER A 83 4.93 2.81 -0.83
C SER A 83 3.62 3.03 -0.07
N ASP A 84 2.50 3.09 -0.77
CA ASP A 84 1.17 3.32 -0.17
C ASP A 84 0.85 2.24 0.87
N VAL A 85 1.07 0.97 0.52
CA VAL A 85 0.89 -0.16 1.43
C VAL A 85 1.89 -0.10 2.59
N SER A 86 3.12 0.37 2.37
CA SER A 86 4.09 0.54 3.45
C SER A 86 3.65 1.60 4.45
N ASP A 87 3.12 2.72 3.96
CA ASP A 87 2.64 3.81 4.81
C ASP A 87 1.41 3.38 5.63
N LEU A 88 0.48 2.66 5.00
CA LEU A 88 -0.66 2.04 5.69
C LEU A 88 -0.22 1.13 6.85
N LEU A 89 0.74 0.24 6.60
CA LEU A 89 1.23 -0.68 7.61
C LEU A 89 2.04 0.05 8.68
N LYS A 90 2.76 1.10 8.32
CA LYS A 90 3.48 1.95 9.27
C LYS A 90 2.51 2.67 10.21
N GLU A 91 1.38 3.17 9.72
CA GLU A 91 0.33 3.78 10.56
C GLU A 91 -0.27 2.79 11.56
N LYS A 92 -0.36 1.51 11.17
CA LYS A 92 -0.79 0.40 12.06
C LYS A 92 0.30 -0.04 13.06
N GLY A 93 1.47 0.59 13.06
CA GLY A 93 2.55 0.32 13.99
C GLY A 93 3.53 -0.78 13.57
N TYR A 94 3.47 -1.25 12.31
CA TYR A 94 4.42 -2.25 11.83
C TYR A 94 5.81 -1.62 11.57
N THR A 95 6.85 -2.40 11.86
CA THR A 95 8.23 -2.02 11.51
C THR A 95 8.46 -2.29 10.03
N MET A 96 8.59 -1.23 9.22
CA MET A 96 8.73 -1.35 7.78
C MET A 96 10.20 -1.35 7.32
N ALA A 97 10.50 -2.19 6.34
CA ALA A 97 11.69 -2.05 5.50
C ALA A 97 11.41 -1.15 4.30
N GLN A 98 12.44 -0.81 3.53
CA GLN A 98 12.28 -0.03 2.31
C GLN A 98 11.38 -0.78 1.30
N PRO A 99 10.31 -0.15 0.78
CA PRO A 99 9.52 -0.73 -0.29
C PRO A 99 10.37 -1.02 -1.53
N GLY A 100 10.02 -2.07 -2.25
CA GLY A 100 10.74 -2.50 -3.43
C GLY A 100 9.83 -2.90 -4.58
N ASN A 101 10.45 -3.14 -5.74
CA ASN A 101 9.79 -3.70 -6.90
C ASN A 101 10.36 -5.08 -7.24
N TYR A 102 9.53 -5.91 -7.85
CA TYR A 102 9.85 -7.26 -8.31
C TYR A 102 9.27 -7.49 -9.71
N THR A 103 10.14 -7.71 -10.69
CA THR A 103 9.77 -7.77 -12.11
C THR A 103 9.89 -9.17 -12.71
N ALA A 104 10.30 -10.17 -11.94
CA ALA A 104 10.47 -11.54 -12.46
C ALA A 104 9.14 -12.31 -12.59
N GLY A 105 8.01 -11.70 -12.21
CA GLY A 105 6.68 -12.29 -12.33
C GLY A 105 6.42 -13.47 -11.39
N GLY A 106 5.35 -14.23 -11.66
CA GLY A 106 4.99 -15.40 -10.85
C GLY A 106 3.99 -15.13 -9.72
N PHE A 107 3.43 -13.92 -9.66
CA PHE A 107 2.39 -13.54 -8.70
C PHE A 107 1.14 -13.09 -9.46
N SER A 108 0.02 -13.78 -9.26
CA SER A 108 -1.29 -13.42 -9.81
C SER A 108 -2.18 -12.68 -8.82
N GLU A 109 -1.82 -12.73 -7.54
CA GLU A 109 -2.55 -12.14 -6.43
C GLU A 109 -1.57 -11.63 -5.36
N ASN A 110 -2.09 -10.94 -4.36
CA ASN A 110 -1.28 -10.44 -3.26
C ASN A 110 -0.87 -11.62 -2.37
N THR A 111 0.42 -11.74 -2.08
CA THR A 111 0.97 -12.90 -1.35
C THR A 111 1.86 -12.44 -0.21
N ILE A 112 1.71 -13.00 0.98
CA ILE A 112 2.59 -12.75 2.12
C ILE A 112 3.37 -14.02 2.41
N PHE A 113 4.70 -13.92 2.48
CA PHE A 113 5.55 -15.06 2.76
C PHE A 113 6.03 -15.11 4.21
N TYR A 114 6.00 -16.29 4.83
CA TYR A 114 6.53 -16.52 6.19
C TYR A 114 7.64 -17.58 6.19
N ASP A 115 8.56 -17.54 7.18
CA ASP A 115 9.60 -18.58 7.35
C ASP A 115 9.34 -19.51 8.55
N SER A 116 8.51 -19.09 9.51
CA SER A 116 8.28 -19.79 10.77
C SER A 116 6.85 -19.58 11.27
N ASP A 117 6.39 -20.36 12.25
CA ASP A 117 5.04 -20.23 12.80
C ASP A 117 4.79 -18.85 13.44
N SER A 118 5.81 -18.24 14.06
CA SER A 118 5.72 -16.87 14.58
C SER A 118 5.52 -15.85 13.46
N ASP A 119 6.19 -16.04 12.32
CA ASP A 119 6.02 -15.18 11.16
C ASP A 119 4.67 -15.40 10.48
N LYS A 120 4.15 -16.63 10.53
CA LYS A 120 2.83 -16.96 9.98
C LYS A 120 1.72 -16.23 10.73
N ALA A 121 1.77 -16.22 12.06
CA ALA A 121 0.82 -15.45 12.86
C ALA A 121 0.84 -13.96 12.50
N GLN A 122 2.04 -13.38 12.35
CA GLN A 122 2.21 -12.01 11.87
C GLN A 122 1.69 -11.82 10.44
N ALA A 123 1.94 -12.77 9.53
CA ALA A 123 1.47 -12.72 8.15
C ALA A 123 -0.07 -12.77 8.07
N ASP A 124 -0.71 -13.57 8.90
CA ASP A 124 -2.17 -13.63 9.02
C ASP A 124 -2.77 -12.31 9.54
N GLU A 125 -2.11 -11.66 10.49
CA GLU A 125 -2.49 -10.32 10.96
C GLU A 125 -2.32 -9.27 9.86
N LEU A 126 -1.21 -9.32 9.12
CA LEU A 126 -0.96 -8.44 7.97
C LEU A 126 -2.02 -8.63 6.88
N ALA A 127 -2.38 -9.87 6.54
CA ALA A 127 -3.43 -10.17 5.57
C ALA A 127 -4.77 -9.54 5.99
N LYS A 128 -5.15 -9.65 7.27
CA LYS A 128 -6.35 -9.00 7.82
C LYS A 128 -6.25 -7.47 7.79
N ALA A 129 -5.07 -6.93 8.08
CA ALA A 129 -4.83 -5.49 8.11
C ALA A 129 -4.90 -4.84 6.72
N LEU A 130 -4.43 -5.54 5.68
CA LEU A 130 -4.48 -5.11 4.29
C LEU A 130 -5.88 -5.25 3.70
N GLY A 131 -6.59 -6.32 4.07
CA GLY A 131 -7.91 -6.65 3.54
C GLY A 131 -7.89 -7.12 2.08
N GLY A 132 -9.02 -7.67 1.64
CA GLY A 132 -9.16 -8.24 0.29
C GLY A 132 -8.57 -9.65 0.17
N THR A 133 -8.29 -10.06 -1.06
CA THR A 133 -7.70 -11.37 -1.37
C THR A 133 -6.19 -11.32 -1.19
N VAL A 134 -5.71 -11.87 -0.09
CA VAL A 134 -4.28 -12.00 0.22
C VAL A 134 -4.00 -13.45 0.60
N SER A 135 -3.06 -14.08 -0.11
CA SER A 135 -2.62 -15.45 0.13
C SER A 135 -1.42 -15.46 1.07
N VAL A 136 -1.46 -16.32 2.09
CA VAL A 136 -0.36 -16.48 3.07
C VAL A 136 0.33 -17.80 2.80
N GLU A 137 1.60 -17.74 2.40
CA GLU A 137 2.36 -18.88 1.90
C GLU A 137 3.71 -19.02 2.60
N GLU A 138 4.21 -20.25 2.68
CA GLU A 138 5.57 -20.48 3.15
C GLU A 138 6.57 -19.95 2.12
N ARG A 139 7.64 -19.31 2.59
CA ARG A 139 8.61 -18.68 1.71
C ARG A 139 9.36 -19.75 0.89
N PRO A 140 9.29 -19.70 -0.45
CA PRO A 140 10.09 -20.60 -1.26
C PRO A 140 11.57 -20.21 -1.16
N SER A 141 12.46 -21.20 -1.19
CA SER A 141 13.92 -20.99 -1.07
C SER A 141 14.52 -20.14 -2.19
N SER A 142 13.85 -20.08 -3.36
CA SER A 142 14.21 -19.20 -4.48
C SER A 142 13.93 -17.72 -4.18
N PHE A 143 13.05 -17.41 -3.23
CA PHE A 143 12.70 -16.04 -2.86
C PHE A 143 13.69 -15.48 -1.84
N THR A 144 14.67 -14.71 -2.32
CA THR A 144 15.77 -14.19 -1.51
C THR A 144 15.62 -12.72 -1.10
N ARG A 145 14.47 -12.10 -1.39
CA ARG A 145 14.16 -10.71 -1.00
C ARG A 145 13.65 -10.68 0.44
N CYS A 146 13.82 -9.56 1.13
CA CYS A 146 13.39 -9.38 2.52
C CYS A 146 13.96 -10.44 3.50
N LYS A 147 15.26 -10.76 3.40
CA LYS A 147 15.89 -11.72 4.33
C LYS A 147 15.74 -11.27 5.79
N GLY A 148 15.25 -12.18 6.63
CA GLY A 148 15.01 -11.90 8.06
C GLY A 148 13.81 -10.98 8.32
N GLY A 149 12.92 -10.81 7.34
CA GLY A 149 11.66 -10.08 7.45
C GLY A 149 10.46 -10.90 6.96
N VAL A 150 9.29 -10.26 6.88
CA VAL A 150 8.08 -10.79 6.26
C VAL A 150 7.84 -10.04 4.93
N PRO A 151 8.10 -10.65 3.77
CA PRO A 151 7.78 -10.07 2.48
C PRO A 151 6.28 -10.07 2.24
N VAL A 152 5.75 -8.90 1.90
CA VAL A 152 4.37 -8.69 1.45
C VAL A 152 4.44 -8.33 -0.02
N ILE A 153 4.05 -9.28 -0.87
CA ILE A 153 4.01 -9.13 -2.32
C ILE A 153 2.65 -8.56 -2.71
N VAL A 154 2.66 -7.42 -3.39
CA VAL A 154 1.44 -6.74 -3.84
C VAL A 154 1.44 -6.66 -5.35
N VAL A 155 0.38 -7.17 -5.96
CA VAL A 155 0.12 -7.15 -7.41
C VAL A 155 -0.99 -6.15 -7.73
N THR A 156 -1.96 -6.02 -6.83
CA THR A 156 -3.12 -5.12 -6.94
C THR A 156 -3.31 -4.33 -5.66
N ALA A 157 -4.06 -3.22 -5.76
CA ALA A 157 -4.45 -2.45 -4.59
C ALA A 157 -5.19 -3.34 -3.57
N VAL A 158 -4.82 -3.19 -2.31
CA VAL A 158 -5.51 -3.82 -1.17
C VAL A 158 -6.61 -2.88 -0.69
N SER A 159 -7.66 -3.42 -0.07
CA SER A 159 -8.82 -2.61 0.34
C SER A 159 -8.51 -1.60 1.44
N GLY A 160 -7.40 -1.76 2.15
CA GLY A 160 -6.94 -0.83 3.17
C GLY A 160 -6.06 0.31 2.67
N SER A 161 -5.61 0.30 1.40
CA SER A 161 -4.68 1.29 0.82
C SER A 161 -5.38 2.37 0.00
#